data_AF-A0A3S5CQE7-F1
#
_entry.id   AF-A0A3S5CQE7-F1
#
_cell.length_a   1.000
_cell.length_b   1.000
_cell.length_c   1.000
_cell.angle_alpha   90.00
_cell.angle_beta   90.00
_cell.angle_gamma   90.00
#
_symmetry.space_group_name_H-M   'P 1'
#
loop_
_entity.id
_entity.type
_entity.pdbx_description
1 polymer ?
#
loop_
_entity_poly.entity_id
_entity_poly.type
_entity_poly.pdbx_seq_one_letter_code
_entity_poly.pdbx_strand_id
1 'polypeptide(L)'
;MPCVPPRRMYVDVRDISDFIYSISLPNVFRVHCATWNVADEGPPKDNLRKFLGIDADSHPDVIFVGFVISLQETSREDVWKRKLKWYLCPEGYVLIKSRNCWAIWIYVFIKRNLLVAVTNIESEVTASGYAGVMVLSVSHYCQGNKGGVSARFELC
;
A
#
# COMPACT_ATOMS: atom_id res chain seq x y z
N MET A 1 19.88 -27.31 -2.49
CA MET A 1 19.66 -25.92 -2.97
C MET A 1 20.09 -24.99 -1.86
N PRO A 2 20.97 -24.00 -2.07
CA PRO A 2 21.36 -23.11 -0.99
C PRO A 2 20.14 -22.22 -0.64
N CYS A 3 19.74 -22.26 0.62
CA CYS A 3 18.66 -21.42 1.15
C CYS A 3 19.11 -19.96 1.08
N VAL A 4 18.58 -19.19 0.11
CA VAL A 4 18.70 -17.74 0.13
C VAL A 4 17.90 -17.25 1.34
N PRO A 5 18.49 -16.42 2.23
CA PRO A 5 17.76 -15.92 3.38
C PRO A 5 16.55 -15.09 2.92
N PRO A 6 15.37 -15.24 3.55
CA PRO A 6 14.17 -14.51 3.18
C PRO A 6 14.42 -13.01 3.28
N ARG A 7 14.10 -12.29 2.20
CA ARG A 7 14.24 -10.83 2.14
C ARG A 7 12.99 -10.19 2.72
N ARG A 8 13.16 -9.51 3.84
CA ARG A 8 12.10 -8.81 4.55
C ARG A 8 11.84 -7.45 3.92
N MET A 9 10.64 -7.24 3.40
CA MET A 9 10.16 -5.94 2.94
C MET A 9 9.22 -5.34 3.98
N TYR A 10 9.46 -4.08 4.33
CA TYR A 10 8.67 -3.32 5.29
C TYR A 10 8.38 -1.94 4.70
N VAL A 11 7.09 -1.62 4.61
CA VAL A 11 6.63 -0.28 4.21
C VAL A 11 5.74 0.25 5.31
N ASP A 12 6.08 1.43 5.78
CA ASP A 12 5.40 2.11 6.86
C ASP A 12 5.02 3.51 6.43
N VAL A 13 3.74 3.80 6.55
CA VAL A 13 3.14 5.03 6.09
C VAL A 13 2.59 5.74 7.31
N ARG A 14 3.42 6.62 7.89
CA ARG A 14 3.12 7.39 9.12
C ARG A 14 2.75 8.85 8.87
N ASP A 15 3.19 9.40 7.75
CA ASP A 15 2.94 10.78 7.35
C ASP A 15 2.89 10.81 5.82
N ILE A 16 1.73 11.15 5.25
CA ILE A 16 1.55 11.14 3.79
C ILE A 16 1.60 12.58 3.31
N SER A 17 2.81 13.00 2.96
CA SER A 17 3.02 13.95 1.88
C SER A 17 2.97 13.20 0.55
N ASP A 18 2.54 13.87 -0.52
CA ASP A 18 2.52 13.28 -1.86
C ASP A 18 3.95 12.92 -2.27
N PHE A 19 4.23 11.63 -2.36
CA PHE A 19 5.57 11.15 -2.67
C PHE A 19 5.51 9.89 -3.51
N ILE A 20 6.35 9.85 -4.53
CA ILE A 20 6.55 8.69 -5.39
C ILE A 20 8.03 8.34 -5.31
N TYR A 21 8.33 7.12 -4.88
CA TYR A 21 9.69 6.59 -4.92
C TYR A 21 9.71 5.22 -5.56
N SER A 22 10.78 4.98 -6.32
CA SER A 22 11.07 3.66 -6.87
C SER A 22 12.44 3.23 -6.38
N ILE A 23 12.49 2.10 -5.70
CA ILE A 23 13.74 1.49 -5.25
C ILE A 23 14.02 0.30 -6.15
N SER A 24 15.13 0.37 -6.87
CA SER A 24 15.67 -0.76 -7.63
C SER A 24 16.87 -1.31 -6.87
N LEU A 25 16.75 -2.51 -6.32
CA LEU A 25 17.90 -3.22 -5.77
C LEU A 25 18.66 -3.90 -6.93
N PRO A 26 19.96 -3.64 -7.12
CA PRO A 26 20.71 -4.19 -8.24
C PRO A 26 20.63 -5.73 -8.26
N ASN A 27 20.16 -6.29 -9.38
CA ASN A 27 19.97 -7.72 -9.66
C ASN A 27 18.92 -8.47 -8.80
N VAL A 28 17.96 -7.77 -8.18
CA VAL A 28 17.08 -8.44 -7.21
C VAL A 28 15.60 -8.14 -7.42
N PHE A 29 15.14 -6.90 -7.23
CA PHE A 29 13.71 -6.58 -7.19
C PHE A 29 13.51 -5.09 -7.39
N ARG A 30 12.42 -4.73 -8.08
CA ARG A 30 11.97 -3.35 -8.18
C ARG A 30 10.72 -3.12 -7.35
N VAL A 31 10.81 -2.18 -6.44
CA VAL A 31 9.69 -1.77 -5.59
C VAL A 31 9.30 -0.36 -5.98
N HIS A 32 8.03 -0.18 -6.32
CA HIS A 32 7.43 1.12 -6.56
C HIS A 32 6.52 1.45 -5.39
N CYS A 33 6.69 2.62 -4.81
CA CYS A 33 5.88 3.10 -3.71
C CYS A 33 5.34 4.48 -4.08
N ALA A 34 4.02 4.60 -4.07
CA ALA A 34 3.35 5.84 -4.37
C ALA A 34 2.36 6.17 -3.27
N THR A 35 2.45 7.38 -2.73
CA THR A 35 1.48 7.92 -1.77
C THR A 35 0.75 9.11 -2.38
N TRP A 36 -0.55 9.19 -2.13
CA TRP A 36 -1.36 10.31 -2.58
C TRP A 36 -2.37 10.73 -1.51
N ASN A 37 -2.31 11.99 -1.10
CA ASN A 37 -3.37 12.64 -0.34
C ASN A 37 -4.47 13.12 -1.30
N VAL A 38 -5.57 12.39 -1.29
CA VAL A 38 -6.70 12.59 -2.20
C VAL A 38 -7.72 13.57 -1.60
N ALA A 39 -7.61 13.91 -0.32
CA ALA A 39 -8.60 14.69 0.41
C ALA A 39 -10.02 14.15 0.17
N ASP A 40 -10.95 14.97 -0.34
CA ASP A 40 -12.34 14.60 -0.62
C ASP A 40 -12.57 14.19 -2.08
N GLU A 41 -11.52 14.04 -2.89
CA GLU A 41 -11.67 13.74 -4.31
C GLU A 41 -11.86 12.24 -4.58
N GLY A 42 -12.77 11.91 -5.49
CA GLY A 42 -12.88 10.55 -6.02
C GLY A 42 -11.70 10.23 -6.96
N PRO A 43 -11.49 8.96 -7.33
CA PRO A 43 -10.36 8.63 -8.17
C PRO A 43 -10.43 9.31 -9.54
N PRO A 44 -9.33 9.94 -10.00
CA PRO A 44 -9.34 10.87 -11.14
C PRO A 44 -9.80 10.15 -12.40
N LYS A 45 -10.54 10.82 -13.28
CA LYS A 45 -10.93 10.23 -14.59
C LYS A 45 -9.70 9.91 -15.45
N ASP A 46 -8.60 10.60 -15.18
CA ASP A 46 -7.33 10.46 -15.87
C ASP A 46 -6.60 9.15 -15.57
N ASN A 47 -5.56 8.90 -16.36
CA ASN A 47 -4.83 7.66 -16.39
C ASN A 47 -3.88 7.52 -15.18
N LEU A 48 -4.12 6.53 -14.32
CA LEU A 48 -3.28 6.24 -13.15
C LEU A 48 -2.00 5.46 -13.48
N ARG A 49 -1.77 5.09 -14.75
CA ARG A 49 -0.61 4.29 -15.17
C ARG A 49 0.73 4.89 -14.73
N LYS A 50 0.90 6.21 -14.85
CA LYS A 50 2.12 6.91 -14.42
C LYS A 50 2.30 6.87 -12.91
N PHE A 51 1.24 7.11 -12.15
CA PHE A 51 1.23 7.06 -10.69
C PHE A 51 1.55 5.65 -10.17
N LEU A 52 1.16 4.61 -10.90
CA LEU A 52 1.44 3.21 -10.56
C LEU A 52 2.81 2.71 -11.05
N GLY A 53 3.56 3.53 -11.78
CA GLY A 53 4.86 3.15 -12.35
C GLY A 53 4.79 2.07 -13.44
N ILE A 54 3.61 1.85 -14.03
CA ILE A 54 3.37 0.87 -15.11
C ILE A 54 3.48 1.48 -16.51
N ASP A 55 3.77 2.78 -16.61
CA ASP A 55 4.05 3.47 -17.88
C ASP A 55 5.56 3.46 -18.23
N ALA A 56 6.40 2.97 -17.31
CA ALA A 56 7.85 2.87 -17.53
C ALA A 56 8.20 1.63 -18.36
N ASP A 57 9.27 1.71 -19.16
CA ASP A 57 9.82 0.60 -19.98
C ASP A 57 10.10 -0.69 -19.16
N SER A 58 10.11 -0.58 -17.84
CA SER A 58 10.32 -1.69 -16.96
C SER A 58 9.40 -1.68 -15.75
N HIS A 59 8.44 -2.59 -15.76
CA HIS A 59 7.42 -2.69 -14.72
C HIS A 59 8.04 -3.13 -13.37
N PRO A 60 7.67 -2.47 -12.26
CA PRO A 60 8.09 -2.88 -10.92
C PRO A 60 7.61 -4.29 -10.59
N ASP A 61 8.21 -4.94 -9.61
CA ASP A 61 7.83 -6.29 -9.20
C ASP A 61 6.82 -6.24 -8.04
N VAL A 62 6.94 -5.22 -7.20
CA VAL A 62 5.99 -4.87 -6.13
C VAL A 62 5.58 -3.41 -6.31
N ILE A 63 4.29 -3.15 -6.14
CA ILE A 63 3.71 -1.81 -6.10
C ILE A 63 3.01 -1.63 -4.75
N PHE A 64 3.51 -0.68 -3.95
CA PHE A 64 2.83 -0.17 -2.77
C PHE A 64 2.11 1.11 -3.12
N VAL A 65 0.84 1.17 -2.74
CA VAL A 65 0.02 2.36 -2.93
C VAL A 65 -0.59 2.77 -1.60
N GLY A 66 -0.23 3.96 -1.14
CA GLY A 66 -0.81 4.59 0.04
C GLY A 66 -1.76 5.71 -0.38
N PHE A 67 -2.96 5.77 0.23
CA PHE A 67 -3.89 6.88 0.03
C PHE A 67 -4.31 7.48 1.37
N VAL A 68 -4.42 8.81 1.41
CA VAL A 68 -5.26 9.47 2.43
C VAL A 68 -6.54 9.87 1.74
N ILE A 69 -7.65 9.30 2.20
CA ILE A 69 -8.99 9.57 1.72
C ILE A 69 -9.76 10.15 2.90
N SER A 70 -10.37 11.31 2.69
CA SER A 70 -11.18 11.97 3.71
C SER A 70 -12.31 11.07 4.21
N LEU A 71 -12.72 11.29 5.45
CA LEU A 71 -13.69 10.47 6.18
C LEU A 71 -15.02 10.25 5.45
N GLN A 72 -15.46 11.25 4.68
CA GLN A 72 -16.70 11.19 3.91
C GLN A 72 -16.60 10.15 2.77
N GLU A 73 -15.40 10.01 2.19
CA GLU A 73 -15.08 9.12 1.08
C GLU A 73 -14.51 7.76 1.54
N THR A 74 -14.22 7.56 2.84
CA THR A 74 -13.81 6.25 3.38
C THR A 74 -14.85 5.15 3.12
N SER A 75 -16.13 5.53 3.00
CA SER A 75 -17.23 4.65 2.57
C SER A 75 -17.11 4.14 1.11
N ARG A 76 -16.20 4.74 0.32
CA ARG A 76 -15.94 4.43 -1.09
C ARG A 76 -14.62 3.71 -1.33
N GLU A 77 -14.05 3.03 -0.33
CA GLU A 77 -12.88 2.13 -0.46
C GLU A 77 -12.97 1.28 -1.74
N ASP A 78 -14.14 0.67 -1.95
CA ASP A 78 -14.38 -0.24 -3.06
C ASP A 78 -14.19 0.42 -4.43
N VAL A 79 -14.34 1.74 -4.55
CA VAL A 79 -14.15 2.47 -5.80
C VAL A 79 -12.67 2.61 -6.11
N TRP A 80 -11.86 3.03 -5.14
CA TRP A 80 -10.41 3.16 -5.27
C TRP A 80 -9.75 1.82 -5.54
N LYS A 81 -10.05 0.83 -4.72
CA LYS A 81 -9.53 -0.54 -4.86
C LYS A 81 -9.89 -1.17 -6.20
N ARG A 82 -11.13 -0.99 -6.67
CA ARG A 82 -11.58 -1.51 -7.97
C ARG A 82 -10.84 -0.83 -9.11
N LYS A 83 -10.61 0.47 -9.02
CA LYS A 83 -9.87 1.20 -10.05
C LYS A 83 -8.39 0.81 -10.11
N LEU A 84 -7.73 0.63 -8.97
CA LEU A 84 -6.37 0.09 -8.93
C LEU A 84 -6.31 -1.29 -9.57
N LYS A 85 -7.24 -2.19 -9.21
CA LYS A 85 -7.34 -3.52 -9.81
C LYS A 85 -7.58 -3.47 -11.32
N TRP A 86 -8.36 -2.51 -11.81
CA TRP A 86 -8.63 -2.34 -13.24
C TRP A 86 -7.34 -2.09 -14.05
N TYR A 87 -6.42 -1.28 -13.51
CA TYR A 87 -5.13 -1.02 -14.16
C TYR A 87 -4.11 -2.13 -13.94
N LEU A 88 -4.07 -2.73 -12.75
CA LEU A 88 -3.01 -3.64 -12.33
C LEU A 88 -3.26 -5.11 -12.68
N CYS A 89 -4.52 -5.56 -12.76
CA CYS A 89 -4.86 -6.94 -13.10
C CYS A 89 -4.43 -7.35 -14.52
N PRO A 90 -4.65 -6.53 -15.57
CA PRO A 90 -4.17 -6.83 -16.93
C PRO A 90 -2.64 -6.94 -17.01
N GLU A 91 -1.92 -6.19 -16.19
CA GLU A 91 -0.45 -6.19 -16.10
C GLU A 91 0.09 -7.35 -15.24
N GLY A 92 -0.77 -8.24 -14.75
CA GLY A 92 -0.39 -9.45 -14.03
C GLY A 92 -0.15 -9.28 -12.54
N TYR A 93 -0.57 -8.17 -11.93
CA TYR A 93 -0.44 -7.95 -10.49
C TYR A 93 -1.63 -8.51 -9.70
N VAL A 94 -1.36 -8.90 -8.46
CA VAL A 94 -2.33 -9.39 -7.48
C VAL A 94 -2.21 -8.60 -6.18
N LEU A 95 -3.35 -8.28 -5.56
CA LEU A 95 -3.41 -7.62 -4.27
C LEU A 95 -3.13 -8.63 -3.16
N ILE A 96 -2.04 -8.46 -2.40
CA ILE A 96 -1.65 -9.37 -1.32
C ILE A 96 -2.03 -8.87 0.07
N LYS A 97 -2.14 -7.55 0.24
CA LYS A 97 -2.54 -6.94 1.52
C LYS A 97 -3.25 -5.62 1.28
N SER A 98 -4.32 -5.40 2.04
CA SER A 98 -4.98 -4.10 2.16
C SER A 98 -5.26 -3.82 3.63
N ARG A 99 -4.89 -2.63 4.10
CA ARG A 99 -5.20 -2.17 5.46
C ARG A 99 -5.48 -0.69 5.51
N ASN A 100 -6.18 -0.29 6.55
CA ASN A 100 -6.49 1.08 6.83
C ASN A 100 -6.40 1.42 8.31
N CYS A 101 -6.13 2.69 8.57
CA CYS A 101 -6.27 3.35 9.86
C CYS A 101 -7.05 4.62 9.56
N TRP A 102 -8.35 4.60 9.83
CA TRP A 102 -9.24 5.74 9.62
C TRP A 102 -9.28 6.19 8.15
N ALA A 103 -8.64 7.32 7.83
CA ALA A 103 -8.53 7.91 6.50
C ALA A 103 -7.32 7.41 5.69
N ILE A 104 -6.38 6.70 6.33
CA ILE A 104 -5.13 6.24 5.72
C ILE A 104 -5.31 4.81 5.24
N TRP A 105 -5.05 4.56 3.96
CA TRP A 105 -5.14 3.26 3.32
C TRP A 105 -3.80 2.85 2.73
N ILE A 106 -3.48 1.57 2.83
CA ILE A 106 -2.36 0.94 2.13
C ILE A 106 -2.86 -0.26 1.32
N TYR A 107 -2.43 -0.34 0.08
CA TYR A 107 -2.62 -1.47 -0.82
C TYR A 107 -1.27 -1.97 -1.31
N VAL A 108 -1.05 -3.27 -1.21
CA VAL A 108 0.19 -3.92 -1.64
C VAL A 108 -0.12 -4.87 -2.78
N PHE A 109 0.44 -4.58 -3.94
CA PHE A 109 0.32 -5.38 -5.15
C PHE A 109 1.67 -6.00 -5.50
N ILE A 110 1.65 -7.25 -5.96
CA ILE A 110 2.84 -7.94 -6.46
C ILE A 110 2.54 -8.63 -7.77
N LYS A 111 3.53 -8.81 -8.64
CA LYS A 111 3.35 -9.67 -9.82
C LYS A 111 3.00 -11.10 -9.42
N ARG A 112 2.09 -11.71 -10.18
CA ARG A 112 1.56 -13.06 -9.92
C ARG A 112 2.64 -14.14 -9.87
N ASN A 113 3.69 -14.04 -10.68
CA ASN A 113 4.80 -14.99 -10.70
C ASN A 113 5.58 -15.05 -9.37
N LEU A 114 5.57 -13.97 -8.59
CA LEU A 114 6.28 -13.87 -7.32
C LEU A 114 5.40 -14.26 -6.13
N LEU A 115 4.10 -14.47 -6.33
CA LEU A 115 3.14 -14.76 -5.26
C LEU A 115 3.52 -15.99 -4.44
N VAL A 116 4.07 -17.03 -5.08
CA VAL A 116 4.47 -18.28 -4.41
C VAL A 116 5.67 -18.07 -3.47
N ALA A 117 6.51 -17.07 -3.76
CA ALA A 117 7.66 -16.71 -2.94
C ALA A 117 7.29 -15.79 -1.76
N VAL A 118 6.08 -15.20 -1.75
CA VAL A 118 5.64 -14.31 -0.68
C VAL A 118 5.21 -15.12 0.53
N THR A 119 5.80 -14.82 1.67
CA THR A 119 5.47 -15.41 2.96
C THR A 119 5.34 -14.32 4.03
N ASN A 120 4.82 -14.69 5.20
CA ASN A 120 4.80 -13.85 6.40
C ASN A 120 4.17 -12.45 6.22
N ILE A 121 2.98 -12.41 5.60
CA ILE A 121 2.29 -11.16 5.26
C ILE A 121 1.57 -10.58 6.48
N GLU A 122 2.22 -9.61 7.11
CA GLU A 122 1.75 -8.91 8.30
C GLU A 122 1.35 -7.47 7.98
N SER A 123 0.58 -6.88 8.88
CA SER A 123 0.22 -5.47 8.78
C SER A 123 -0.09 -4.93 10.16
N GLU A 124 0.41 -3.74 10.46
CA GLU A 124 0.20 -3.09 11.73
C GLU A 124 -0.45 -1.73 11.54
N VAL A 125 -1.08 -1.27 12.60
CA VAL A 125 -1.81 -0.02 12.63
C VAL A 125 -1.42 0.69 13.91
N THR A 126 -0.92 1.90 13.78
CA THR A 126 -0.51 2.74 14.92
C THR A 126 -1.43 3.95 14.99
N ALA A 127 -2.27 4.01 16.01
CA ALA A 127 -3.07 5.21 16.28
C ALA A 127 -2.22 6.19 17.12
N SER A 128 -2.14 7.47 16.74
CA SER A 128 -1.46 8.53 17.52
C SER A 128 -2.38 9.70 17.88
N GLY A 129 -2.50 10.06 19.17
CA GLY A 129 -3.45 11.07 19.65
C GLY A 129 -3.14 11.51 21.09
N TYR A 130 -3.38 12.80 21.38
CA TYR A 130 -3.07 13.40 22.68
C TYR A 130 -4.14 13.06 23.74
N ALA A 131 -3.71 12.90 25.00
CA ALA A 131 -4.55 12.83 26.20
C ALA A 131 -5.43 11.58 26.41
N GLY A 132 -5.00 10.39 25.99
CA GLY A 132 -5.65 9.14 26.42
C GLY A 132 -7.04 8.86 25.82
N VAL A 133 -7.56 9.73 24.96
CA VAL A 133 -8.73 9.46 24.07
C VAL A 133 -8.35 8.50 22.92
N MET A 134 -7.09 8.03 22.91
CA MET A 134 -6.68 6.85 22.16
C MET A 134 -6.67 5.63 23.08
N VAL A 135 -7.86 5.24 23.53
CA VAL A 135 -8.01 3.92 24.14
C VAL A 135 -7.95 2.90 23.02
N LEU A 136 -6.96 2.03 23.15
CA LEU A 136 -6.79 0.73 22.54
C LEU A 136 -8.15 -0.01 22.46
N SER A 137 -8.96 0.27 21.44
CA SER A 137 -10.15 -0.54 21.20
C SER A 137 -9.69 -1.84 20.55
N VAL A 138 -10.07 -2.94 21.18
CA VAL A 138 -9.71 -4.34 20.93
C VAL A 138 -10.27 -4.85 19.59
N SER A 139 -10.40 -3.99 18.58
CA SER A 139 -10.83 -4.35 17.23
C SER A 139 -10.54 -3.20 16.26
N HIS A 140 -9.46 -3.36 15.50
CA HIS A 140 -9.35 -3.04 14.07
C HIS A 140 -9.69 -1.62 13.58
N TYR A 141 -9.92 -0.63 14.43
CA TYR A 141 -10.20 0.74 14.00
C TYR A 141 -9.49 1.77 14.87
N CYS A 142 -8.51 2.47 14.27
CA CYS A 142 -7.99 3.73 14.82
C CYS A 142 -9.12 4.73 14.97
N GLN A 143 -9.29 5.33 16.15
CA GLN A 143 -10.11 6.53 16.32
C GLN A 143 -9.17 7.71 16.57
N GLY A 144 -9.07 8.61 15.59
CA GLY A 144 -8.20 9.80 15.64
C GLY A 144 -7.67 10.20 14.26
N ASN A 145 -7.53 11.51 14.03
CA ASN A 145 -7.11 12.08 12.74
C ASN A 145 -5.62 11.94 12.43
N LYS A 146 -4.85 11.23 13.28
CA LYS A 146 -3.43 10.98 13.11
C LYS A 146 -3.12 9.53 13.46
N GLY A 147 -2.34 8.88 12.63
CA GLY A 147 -1.92 7.51 12.81
C GLY A 147 -1.06 7.05 11.63
N GLY A 148 -0.74 5.76 11.61
CA GLY A 148 0.03 5.13 10.55
C GLY A 148 -0.47 3.72 10.27
N VAL A 149 -0.22 3.28 9.04
CA VAL A 149 -0.46 1.91 8.61
C VAL A 149 0.82 1.37 8.03
N SER A 150 1.19 0.15 8.42
CA SER A 150 2.34 -0.54 7.88
C SER A 150 1.96 -1.90 7.31
N ALA A 151 2.71 -2.35 6.31
CA ALA A 151 2.62 -3.67 5.75
C ALA A 151 4.02 -4.29 5.65
N ARG A 152 4.10 -5.57 6.02
CA ARG A 152 5.34 -6.35 5.99
C ARG A 152 5.10 -7.67 5.27
N PHE A 153 6.06 -8.10 4.49
CA PHE A 153 6.10 -9.46 3.97
C PHE A 153 7.54 -9.89 3.72
N GLU A 154 7.73 -11.20 3.51
CA GLU A 154 9.01 -11.81 3.23
C GLU A 154 8.98 -12.46 1.84
N LEU A 155 10.06 -12.30 1.07
CA LEU A 155 10.26 -12.94 -0.23
C LEU A 155 11.38 -13.98 -0.11
N CYS A 156 11.07 -15.23 -0.42
CA CYS A 156 11.99 -16.37 -0.37
C CYS A 156 12.62 -16.68 -1.74
#